data_AF-A0A7X5IET9-F1
#
_entry.id   AF-A0A7X5IET9-F1
#
_cell.length_a   1.000
_cell.length_b   1.000
_cell.length_c   1.000
_cell.angle_alpha   90.00
_cell.angle_beta   90.00
_cell.angle_gamma   90.00
#
_symmetry.space_group_name_H-M   'P 1'
#
loop_
_entity.id
_entity.type
_entity.pdbx_description
1 polymer ?
#
loop_
_entity_poly.entity_id
_entity_poly.type
_entity_poly.pdbx_seq_one_letter_code
_entity_poly.pdbx_strand_id
1 'polypeptide(L)'
;MNQQASKDANETTTTSKPPYMQNRELSWLDFNKRVLDQGADPTVPLLERLNFISIFWSNLQEFFMVRVGSLTDLALLKKSIVDPKSGMTPAEQLDAVYARCHELYPYYEETFENLRGLLAQENICQLRKDDLTDEQLVALDDYMADNVLPFLSPQIVNARHPFPHLENGGLYIVVRLDEQAAPKQKKTKEEKARAKAEKAERAEKGEGKQSKNLGAEGVTLGIIPLPRQTNRVIQLPGEGLSYMLVEHAIEMWVPEIFSMYTVKHTNIVCVTRNADLDATEGAEEQGEDYREHMKRILKKRSRLAPVRLESERPLSRTVKQLLLDKLGLAEHQIFVTKVPLNMGYTWGLGSRLAPERRATLTQKPFAPQWPACLDRNRSIIEQVSEREVLLSYPYQSMDAFVRLLHEAANDPAVISIKITLYRLASQSHLAEALIAAAENGKEVTALFELRARFDESNNIEWSQRFEQAGCHVIYGFRNFKVHSKICTITRQTEDGLQHITQLGTGNYNEKTAKLYTDFSFITTDARIGADAADFFRNMALENTSDDYSILWVAPLMIKQNIMRKIDEQIALAKAGKPCGLFFKTN
;
A
#
# COMPACT_ATOMS: atom_id res chain seq x y z
N MET A 1 50.27 25.17 -35.03
CA MET A 1 48.95 24.85 -35.60
C MET A 1 48.55 23.46 -35.13
N ASN A 2 47.66 23.40 -34.13
CA ASN A 2 46.69 22.34 -33.84
C ASN A 2 46.17 22.50 -32.39
N GLN A 3 45.82 23.75 -32.04
CA GLN A 3 44.91 24.07 -30.93
C GLN A 3 43.43 24.00 -31.40
N GLN A 4 43.18 23.32 -32.52
CA GLN A 4 41.88 23.26 -33.18
C GLN A 4 41.29 21.84 -33.19
N ALA A 5 41.95 20.88 -32.53
CA ALA A 5 41.48 19.49 -32.41
C ALA A 5 40.91 19.14 -31.00
N SER A 6 40.77 20.13 -30.10
CA SER A 6 40.24 19.92 -28.74
C SER A 6 38.93 20.67 -28.48
N LYS A 7 38.20 21.08 -29.53
CA LYS A 7 36.94 21.83 -29.40
C LYS A 7 35.67 21.05 -29.76
N ASP A 8 35.79 19.82 -30.27
CA ASP A 8 34.63 19.04 -30.75
C ASP A 8 34.23 17.87 -29.81
N ALA A 9 34.72 17.82 -28.57
CA ALA A 9 34.39 16.76 -27.61
C ALA A 9 33.35 17.18 -26.55
N ASN A 10 32.65 18.30 -26.76
CA ASN A 10 31.63 18.81 -25.83
C ASN A 10 30.32 19.17 -26.53
N GLU A 11 29.95 18.43 -27.57
CA GLU A 11 28.55 18.35 -27.95
C GLU A 11 27.83 17.53 -26.87
N THR A 12 27.33 18.22 -25.85
CA THR A 12 26.14 17.77 -25.12
C THR A 12 25.09 17.42 -26.16
N THR A 13 24.98 16.13 -26.50
CA THR A 13 23.83 15.58 -27.19
C THR A 13 22.63 15.91 -26.34
N THR A 14 21.99 17.05 -26.63
CA THR A 14 20.66 17.36 -26.13
C THR A 14 19.75 16.30 -26.71
N THR A 15 19.60 15.20 -25.99
CA THR A 15 18.63 14.16 -26.26
C THR A 15 17.25 14.79 -26.12
N SER A 16 16.76 15.37 -27.22
CA SER A 16 15.43 15.96 -27.28
C SER A 16 14.42 14.89 -26.90
N LYS A 17 13.69 15.11 -25.81
CA LYS A 17 12.63 14.24 -25.34
C LYS A 17 11.70 13.88 -26.52
N PRO A 18 11.52 12.58 -26.85
CA PRO A 18 10.59 12.20 -27.90
C PRO A 18 9.17 12.66 -27.56
N PRO A 19 8.37 13.16 -28.52
CA PRO A 19 7.06 13.76 -28.25
C PRO A 19 6.03 12.76 -27.68
N TYR A 20 6.28 11.46 -27.82
CA TYR A 20 5.44 10.37 -27.33
C TYR A 20 5.85 9.82 -25.96
N MET A 21 6.92 10.35 -25.35
CA MET A 21 7.35 9.95 -24.00
C MET A 21 6.86 10.95 -22.96
N GLN A 22 6.59 10.46 -21.74
CA GLN A 22 6.18 11.30 -20.62
C GLN A 22 6.87 10.89 -19.31
N ASN A 23 6.83 11.78 -18.33
CA ASN A 23 7.32 11.47 -17.01
C ASN A 23 6.43 10.37 -16.38
N ARG A 24 7.07 9.27 -15.96
CA ARG A 24 6.39 8.10 -15.40
C ARG A 24 5.63 8.43 -14.11
N GLU A 25 6.18 9.31 -13.29
CA GLU A 25 5.61 9.66 -11.98
C GLU A 25 4.42 10.60 -12.13
N LEU A 26 4.48 11.55 -13.05
CA LEU A 26 3.31 12.37 -13.43
C LEU A 26 2.21 11.50 -14.07
N SER A 27 2.58 10.58 -14.96
CA SER A 27 1.64 9.61 -15.53
C SER A 27 0.97 8.73 -14.47
N TRP A 28 1.67 8.41 -13.38
CA TRP A 28 1.12 7.66 -12.26
C TRP A 28 0.15 8.52 -11.44
N LEU A 29 0.46 9.79 -11.21
CA LEU A 29 -0.45 10.73 -10.55
C LEU A 29 -1.75 10.92 -11.35
N ASP A 30 -1.68 10.97 -12.68
CA ASP A 30 -2.88 11.02 -13.53
C ASP A 30 -3.68 9.72 -13.48
N PHE A 31 -3.02 8.56 -13.37
CA PHE A 31 -3.71 7.31 -13.07
C PHE A 31 -4.44 7.38 -11.72
N ASN A 32 -3.78 7.85 -10.66
CA ASN A 32 -4.39 7.92 -9.34
C ASN A 32 -5.52 8.97 -9.32
N LYS A 33 -5.41 10.05 -10.09
CA LYS A 33 -6.54 10.98 -10.31
C LYS A 33 -7.76 10.25 -10.88
N ARG A 34 -7.62 9.32 -11.82
CA ARG A 34 -8.76 8.52 -12.33
C ARG A 34 -9.40 7.65 -11.24
N VAL A 35 -8.63 7.22 -10.23
CA VAL A 35 -9.18 6.55 -9.05
C VAL A 35 -10.02 7.52 -8.23
N LEU A 36 -9.53 8.75 -8.00
CA LEU A 36 -10.29 9.80 -7.33
C LEU A 36 -11.55 10.20 -8.12
N ASP A 37 -11.49 10.19 -9.45
CA ASP A 37 -12.65 10.47 -10.31
C ASP A 37 -13.79 9.45 -10.06
N GLN A 38 -13.49 8.20 -9.67
CA GLN A 38 -14.51 7.22 -9.22
C GLN A 38 -15.17 7.62 -7.90
N GLY A 39 -14.47 8.36 -7.03
CA GLY A 39 -15.02 8.98 -5.83
C GLY A 39 -15.96 10.15 -6.12
N ALA A 40 -15.80 10.81 -7.27
CA ALA A 40 -16.67 11.89 -7.72
C ALA A 40 -17.84 11.41 -8.59
N ASP A 41 -17.78 10.19 -9.12
CA ASP A 41 -18.73 9.68 -10.11
C ASP A 41 -20.13 9.45 -9.52
N PRO A 42 -21.18 10.14 -10.02
CA PRO A 42 -22.56 9.99 -9.54
C PRO A 42 -23.15 8.58 -9.75
N THR A 43 -22.56 7.75 -10.61
CA THR A 43 -23.03 6.38 -10.90
C THR A 43 -22.51 5.35 -9.90
N VAL A 44 -21.50 5.70 -9.10
CA VAL A 44 -20.94 4.84 -8.05
C VAL A 44 -21.76 5.02 -6.76
N PRO A 45 -22.08 3.97 -6.00
CA PRO A 45 -22.77 4.10 -4.70
C PRO A 45 -21.94 4.90 -3.67
N LEU A 46 -22.61 5.62 -2.75
CA LEU A 46 -21.95 6.61 -1.88
C LEU A 46 -20.82 6.02 -1.01
N LEU A 47 -21.01 4.84 -0.41
CA LEU A 47 -19.94 4.23 0.41
C LEU A 47 -18.78 3.71 -0.44
N GLU A 48 -19.04 3.40 -1.71
CA GLU A 48 -18.00 2.96 -2.65
C GLU A 48 -17.19 4.14 -3.15
N ARG A 49 -17.83 5.30 -3.37
CA ARG A 49 -17.12 6.56 -3.61
C ARG A 49 -16.17 6.88 -2.48
N LEU A 50 -16.62 6.70 -1.24
CA LEU A 50 -15.80 6.94 -0.05
C LEU A 50 -14.60 5.96 -0.01
N ASN A 51 -14.81 4.71 -0.40
CA ASN A 51 -13.73 3.73 -0.58
C ASN A 51 -12.77 4.14 -1.71
N PHE A 52 -13.23 4.67 -2.84
CA PHE A 52 -12.35 5.17 -3.90
C PHE A 52 -11.49 6.36 -3.46
N ILE A 53 -12.04 7.27 -2.68
CA ILE A 53 -11.28 8.36 -2.04
C ILE A 53 -10.21 7.77 -1.08
N SER A 54 -10.56 6.71 -0.34
CA SER A 54 -9.63 5.97 0.51
C SER A 54 -8.52 5.27 -0.28
N ILE A 55 -8.85 4.66 -1.43
CA ILE A 55 -7.89 4.02 -2.34
C ILE A 55 -6.94 5.07 -2.94
N PHE A 56 -7.47 6.23 -3.38
CA PHE A 56 -6.64 7.34 -3.84
C PHE A 56 -5.61 7.74 -2.78
N TRP A 57 -6.05 7.89 -1.52
CA TRP A 57 -5.18 8.22 -0.39
C TRP A 57 -4.14 7.12 -0.14
N SER A 58 -4.52 5.83 -0.11
CA SER A 58 -3.57 4.74 0.15
C SER A 58 -2.54 4.59 -0.96
N ASN A 59 -2.97 4.71 -2.22
CA ASN A 59 -2.09 4.71 -3.37
C ASN A 59 -1.09 5.86 -3.29
N LEU A 60 -1.57 7.06 -2.93
CA LEU A 60 -0.70 8.23 -2.82
C LEU A 60 0.31 8.08 -1.68
N GLN A 61 -0.10 7.50 -0.55
CA GLN A 61 0.83 7.12 0.52
C GLN A 61 1.94 6.19 0.02
N GLU A 62 1.60 5.10 -0.68
CA GLU A 62 2.59 4.19 -1.27
C GLU A 62 3.51 4.91 -2.27
N PHE A 63 2.94 5.76 -3.12
CA PHE A 63 3.71 6.56 -4.08
C PHE A 63 4.74 7.46 -3.39
N PHE A 64 4.38 8.13 -2.30
CA PHE A 64 5.35 8.91 -1.52
C PHE A 64 6.40 8.03 -0.85
N MET A 65 5.98 6.95 -0.19
CA MET A 65 6.90 6.05 0.51
C MET A 65 7.93 5.42 -0.43
N VAL A 66 7.50 5.01 -1.61
CA VAL A 66 8.31 4.23 -2.54
C VAL A 66 8.89 5.12 -3.63
N ARG A 67 8.06 5.75 -4.46
CA ARG A 67 8.53 6.42 -5.67
C ARG A 67 9.20 7.76 -5.38
N VAL A 68 8.57 8.59 -4.55
CA VAL A 68 9.18 9.86 -4.11
C VAL A 68 10.39 9.57 -3.23
N GLY A 69 10.32 8.52 -2.39
CA GLY A 69 11.47 7.98 -1.65
C GLY A 69 12.67 7.67 -2.54
N SER A 70 12.52 6.77 -3.53
CA SER A 70 13.57 6.42 -4.48
C SER A 70 14.11 7.64 -5.24
N LEU A 71 13.21 8.55 -5.65
CA LEU A 71 13.59 9.73 -6.41
C LEU A 71 14.35 10.75 -5.55
N THR A 72 14.01 10.88 -4.27
CA THR A 72 14.75 11.67 -3.28
C THR A 72 16.17 11.11 -3.09
N ASP A 73 16.30 9.79 -2.97
CA ASP A 73 17.60 9.13 -2.88
C ASP A 73 18.45 9.36 -4.13
N LEU A 74 17.83 9.25 -5.32
CA LEU A 74 18.49 9.54 -6.59
C LEU A 74 18.91 11.00 -6.71
N ALA A 75 18.09 11.95 -6.27
CA ALA A 75 18.42 13.38 -6.28
C ALA A 75 19.63 13.70 -5.39
N LEU A 76 19.77 13.00 -4.26
CA LEU A 76 20.92 13.15 -3.37
C LEU A 76 22.21 12.56 -3.96
N LEU A 77 22.13 11.40 -4.61
CA LEU A 77 23.29 10.63 -5.09
C LEU A 77 23.76 11.00 -6.50
N LYS A 78 22.83 11.37 -7.38
CA LYS A 78 23.00 11.42 -8.84
C LYS A 78 22.39 12.69 -9.45
N LYS A 79 22.79 13.85 -8.92
CA LYS A 79 22.22 15.18 -9.22
C LYS A 79 22.10 15.54 -10.70
N SER A 80 23.04 15.11 -11.54
CA SER A 80 23.12 15.49 -12.96
C SER A 80 22.59 14.42 -13.93
N ILE A 81 22.07 13.29 -13.44
CA ILE A 81 21.48 12.29 -14.33
C ILE A 81 20.15 12.82 -14.83
N VAL A 82 19.98 12.82 -16.15
CA VAL A 82 18.72 13.18 -16.80
C VAL A 82 18.01 11.90 -17.22
N ASP A 83 16.74 11.76 -16.85
CA ASP A 83 15.91 10.67 -17.35
C ASP A 83 15.59 10.91 -18.84
N PRO A 84 15.97 10.01 -19.76
CA PRO A 84 15.80 10.23 -21.20
C PRO A 84 14.34 10.23 -21.65
N LYS A 85 13.40 9.73 -20.83
CA LYS A 85 11.97 9.69 -21.15
C LYS A 85 11.27 11.01 -20.84
N SER A 86 11.66 11.66 -19.75
CA SER A 86 11.09 12.93 -19.30
C SER A 86 11.94 14.15 -19.68
N GLY A 87 13.24 13.96 -19.90
CA GLY A 87 14.21 15.06 -20.03
C GLY A 87 14.50 15.77 -18.71
N MET A 88 14.11 15.19 -17.57
CA MET A 88 14.19 15.81 -16.24
C MET A 88 15.23 15.12 -15.37
N THR A 89 15.97 15.90 -14.58
CA THR A 89 16.76 15.42 -13.44
C THR A 89 15.84 14.94 -12.31
N PRO A 90 16.32 14.08 -11.40
CA PRO A 90 15.52 13.66 -10.24
C PRO A 90 14.94 14.81 -9.41
N ALA A 91 15.67 15.92 -9.27
CA ALA A 91 15.18 17.10 -8.55
C ALA A 91 14.02 17.78 -9.29
N GLU A 92 14.14 18.00 -10.60
CA GLU A 92 13.06 18.55 -11.42
C GLU A 92 11.83 17.64 -11.45
N GLN A 93 12.03 16.33 -11.42
CA GLN A 93 10.93 15.36 -11.29
C GLN A 93 10.23 15.47 -9.93
N LEU A 94 10.98 15.64 -8.84
CA LEU A 94 10.39 15.88 -7.51
C LEU A 94 9.58 17.17 -7.51
N ASP A 95 10.14 18.27 -8.01
CA ASP A 95 9.46 19.57 -8.08
C ASP A 95 8.14 19.46 -8.86
N ALA A 96 8.17 18.78 -10.01
CA ALA A 96 6.97 18.53 -10.82
C ALA A 96 5.95 17.64 -10.09
N VAL A 97 6.40 16.62 -9.36
CA VAL A 97 5.54 15.74 -8.56
C VAL A 97 4.87 16.51 -7.42
N TYR A 98 5.61 17.31 -6.65
CA TYR A 98 5.03 18.11 -5.57
C TYR A 98 4.06 19.16 -6.12
N ALA A 99 4.41 19.86 -7.20
CA ALA A 99 3.51 20.80 -7.86
C ALA A 99 2.21 20.12 -8.29
N ARG A 100 2.30 18.96 -8.96
CA ARG A 100 1.13 18.19 -9.38
C ARG A 100 0.28 17.72 -8.20
N CYS A 101 0.90 17.30 -7.11
CA CYS A 101 0.16 16.96 -5.88
C CYS A 101 -0.58 18.19 -5.33
N HIS A 102 0.06 19.37 -5.26
CA HIS A 102 -0.61 20.60 -4.80
C HIS A 102 -1.82 20.99 -5.65
N GLU A 103 -1.82 20.66 -6.94
CA GLU A 103 -3.00 20.82 -7.81
C GLU A 103 -4.10 19.79 -7.54
N LEU A 104 -3.74 18.57 -7.12
CA LEU A 104 -4.70 17.48 -6.89
C LEU A 104 -5.39 17.56 -5.53
N TYR A 105 -4.73 18.11 -4.50
CA TYR A 105 -5.31 18.20 -3.14
C TYR A 105 -6.62 19.01 -3.08
N PRO A 106 -6.76 20.17 -3.76
CA PRO A 106 -8.05 20.88 -3.81
C PRO A 106 -9.18 20.03 -4.42
N TYR A 107 -8.90 19.29 -5.50
CA TYR A 107 -9.90 18.40 -6.11
C TYR A 107 -10.26 17.22 -5.19
N TYR A 108 -9.28 16.69 -4.46
CA TYR A 108 -9.47 15.66 -3.44
C TYR A 108 -10.38 16.15 -2.30
N GLU A 109 -10.16 17.37 -1.81
CA GLU A 109 -11.00 17.99 -0.79
C GLU A 109 -12.42 18.23 -1.28
N GLU A 110 -12.58 18.85 -2.44
CA GLU A 110 -13.90 19.12 -3.02
C GLU A 110 -14.70 17.82 -3.19
N THR A 111 -14.06 16.77 -3.71
CA THR A 111 -14.69 15.46 -3.90
C THR A 111 -15.15 14.86 -2.56
N PHE A 112 -14.31 14.92 -1.53
CA PHE A 112 -14.65 14.43 -0.20
C PHE A 112 -15.75 15.24 0.48
N GLU A 113 -15.69 16.57 0.44
CA GLU A 113 -16.67 17.45 1.06
C GLU A 113 -18.05 17.31 0.40
N ASN A 114 -18.10 17.22 -0.93
CA ASN A 114 -19.33 16.95 -1.67
C ASN A 114 -19.92 15.59 -1.26
N LEU A 115 -19.09 14.54 -1.19
CA LEU A 115 -19.54 13.22 -0.76
C LEU A 115 -20.02 13.22 0.70
N ARG A 116 -19.33 13.94 1.59
CA ARG A 116 -19.75 14.08 3.00
C ARG A 116 -21.14 14.70 3.09
N GLY A 117 -21.44 15.71 2.27
CA GLY A 117 -22.77 16.29 2.15
C GLY A 117 -23.84 15.29 1.70
N LEU A 118 -23.53 14.45 0.72
CA LEU A 118 -24.46 13.40 0.24
C LEU A 118 -24.67 12.30 1.28
N LEU A 119 -23.62 11.88 1.99
CA LEU A 119 -23.73 10.91 3.09
C LEU A 119 -24.57 11.45 4.25
N ALA A 120 -24.44 12.75 4.57
CA ALA A 120 -25.25 13.39 5.59
C ALA A 120 -26.76 13.39 5.25
N GLN A 121 -27.13 13.52 3.97
CA GLN A 121 -28.52 13.39 3.51
C GLN A 121 -29.07 11.96 3.71
N GLU A 122 -28.20 10.96 3.81
CA GLU A 122 -28.53 9.57 4.11
C GLU A 122 -28.40 9.23 5.61
N ASN A 123 -28.32 10.25 6.48
CA ASN A 123 -28.09 10.16 7.92
C ASN A 123 -26.77 9.44 8.29
N ILE A 124 -25.74 9.56 7.46
CA ILE A 124 -24.38 9.10 7.76
C ILE A 124 -23.51 10.33 7.99
N CYS A 125 -23.34 10.70 9.25
CA CYS A 125 -22.79 11.99 9.63
C CYS A 125 -21.48 11.83 10.40
N GLN A 126 -20.39 12.34 9.82
CA GLN A 126 -19.13 12.53 10.54
C GLN A 126 -19.20 13.85 11.31
N LEU A 127 -19.42 13.78 12.62
CA LEU A 127 -19.62 14.93 13.48
C LEU A 127 -18.28 15.52 13.96
N ARG A 128 -18.26 16.84 14.12
CA ARG A 128 -17.24 17.62 14.82
C ARG A 128 -17.82 18.14 16.13
N LYS A 129 -16.95 18.74 16.96
CA LYS A 129 -17.32 19.30 18.26
C LYS A 129 -18.58 20.17 18.20
N ASP A 130 -18.66 21.05 17.19
CA ASP A 130 -19.74 22.03 17.08
C ASP A 130 -21.06 21.41 16.56
N ASP A 131 -21.04 20.15 16.11
CA ASP A 131 -22.22 19.42 15.63
C ASP A 131 -22.87 18.55 16.72
N LEU A 132 -22.22 18.39 17.87
CA LEU A 132 -22.67 17.48 18.93
C LEU A 132 -23.84 18.04 19.73
N THR A 133 -24.82 17.17 20.02
CA THR A 133 -25.87 17.46 21.00
C THR A 133 -25.38 17.24 22.44
N ASP A 134 -26.08 17.78 23.43
CA ASP A 134 -25.77 17.56 24.85
C ASP A 134 -25.76 16.07 25.24
N GLU A 135 -26.68 15.28 24.67
CA GLU A 135 -26.73 13.83 24.88
C GLU A 135 -25.51 13.13 24.28
N GLN A 136 -25.10 13.51 23.06
CA GLN A 136 -23.92 12.97 22.40
C GLN A 136 -22.63 13.37 23.10
N LEU A 137 -22.56 14.59 23.67
CA LEU A 137 -21.43 15.03 24.48
C LEU A 137 -21.25 14.15 25.72
N VAL A 138 -22.33 13.87 26.46
CA VAL A 138 -22.27 12.98 27.64
C VAL A 138 -21.84 11.57 27.24
N ALA A 139 -22.42 11.00 26.17
CA ALA A 139 -22.01 9.69 25.68
C ALA A 139 -20.54 9.64 25.21
N LEU A 140 -20.05 10.72 24.58
CA LEU A 140 -18.66 10.83 24.18
C LEU A 140 -17.73 10.92 25.40
N ASP A 141 -18.11 11.68 26.42
CA ASP A 141 -17.34 11.82 27.67
C ASP A 141 -17.14 10.46 28.36
N ASP A 142 -18.23 9.71 28.52
CA ASP A 142 -18.20 8.37 29.12
C ASP A 142 -17.32 7.42 28.27
N TYR A 143 -17.51 7.42 26.95
CA TYR A 143 -16.72 6.59 26.05
C TYR A 143 -15.23 6.91 26.14
N MET A 144 -14.87 8.20 26.17
CA MET A 144 -13.49 8.65 26.21
C MET A 144 -12.81 8.28 27.52
N ALA A 145 -13.50 8.44 28.66
CA ALA A 145 -12.99 8.06 29.97
C ALA A 145 -12.67 6.55 30.05
N ASP A 146 -13.56 5.71 29.51
CA ASP A 146 -13.45 4.26 29.65
C ASP A 146 -12.56 3.61 28.58
N ASN A 147 -12.53 4.17 27.36
CA ASN A 147 -11.98 3.46 26.18
C ASN A 147 -10.81 4.18 25.50
N VAL A 148 -10.54 5.46 25.79
CA VAL A 148 -9.52 6.23 25.05
C VAL A 148 -8.48 6.86 25.96
N LEU A 149 -8.89 7.65 26.95
CA LEU A 149 -7.99 8.37 27.85
C LEU A 149 -6.97 7.46 28.57
N PRO A 150 -7.30 6.24 29.02
CA PRO A 150 -6.34 5.34 29.66
C PRO A 150 -5.16 4.93 28.78
N PHE A 151 -5.30 5.02 27.45
CA PHE A 151 -4.26 4.63 26.49
C PHE A 151 -3.45 5.82 25.95
N LEU A 152 -3.81 7.06 26.31
CA LEU A 152 -3.10 8.24 25.83
C LEU A 152 -1.73 8.36 26.50
N SER A 153 -0.72 8.68 25.70
CA SER A 153 0.63 8.97 26.17
C SER A 153 1.08 10.37 25.71
N PRO A 154 0.52 11.44 26.31
CA PRO A 154 0.86 12.81 25.95
C PRO A 154 2.29 13.15 26.32
N GLN A 155 2.97 13.91 25.47
CA GLN A 155 4.36 14.30 25.64
C GLN A 155 4.51 15.81 25.46
N ILE A 156 5.35 16.45 26.28
CA ILE A 156 5.79 17.83 26.07
C ILE A 156 7.13 17.83 25.33
N VAL A 157 7.42 18.90 24.58
CA VAL A 157 8.71 19.10 23.94
C VAL A 157 9.40 20.32 24.54
N ASN A 158 10.60 20.11 25.07
CA ASN A 158 11.51 21.15 25.57
C ASN A 158 12.97 20.64 25.56
N ALA A 159 13.88 21.35 26.23
CA ALA A 159 15.30 20.94 26.28
C ALA A 159 15.54 19.57 26.95
N ARG A 160 14.66 19.14 27.87
CA ARG A 160 14.77 17.87 28.60
C ARG A 160 13.94 16.74 27.97
N HIS A 161 12.90 17.09 27.22
CA HIS A 161 12.02 16.17 26.50
C HIS A 161 12.16 16.47 25.01
N PRO A 162 13.10 15.80 24.31
CA PRO A 162 13.38 16.10 22.92
C PRO A 162 12.18 15.74 22.03
N PHE A 163 12.16 16.33 20.83
CA PHE A 163 11.15 16.01 19.84
C PHE A 163 11.16 14.50 19.51
N PRO A 164 10.02 13.79 19.64
CA PRO A 164 9.96 12.36 19.47
C PRO A 164 10.06 11.96 17.99
N HIS A 165 10.38 10.70 17.74
CA HIS A 165 10.24 10.14 16.40
C HIS A 165 8.75 10.00 16.06
N LEU A 166 8.31 10.68 14.99
CA LEU A 166 6.97 10.47 14.42
C LEU A 166 7.00 9.28 13.46
N GLU A 167 6.25 8.24 13.78
CA GLU A 167 6.14 7.01 13.00
C GLU A 167 5.55 7.28 11.60
N ASN A 168 5.95 6.44 10.64
CA ASN A 168 5.42 6.52 9.28
C ASN A 168 3.90 6.23 9.26
N GLY A 169 3.12 7.15 8.69
CA GLY A 169 1.65 7.01 8.60
C GLY A 169 0.91 7.14 9.93
N GLY A 170 1.62 7.39 11.03
CA GLY A 170 1.02 7.62 12.35
C GLY A 170 0.33 8.97 12.44
N LEU A 171 -0.83 9.00 13.12
CA LEU A 171 -1.54 10.24 13.42
C LEU A 171 -1.09 10.81 14.75
N TYR A 172 -0.83 12.12 14.77
CA TYR A 172 -0.41 12.85 15.96
C TYR A 172 -1.22 14.13 16.09
N ILE A 173 -1.63 14.46 17.32
CA ILE A 173 -2.15 15.78 17.65
C ILE A 173 -1.00 16.61 18.18
N VAL A 174 -0.61 17.62 17.40
CA VAL A 174 0.41 18.61 17.78
C VAL A 174 -0.28 19.80 18.40
N VAL A 175 0.17 20.18 19.59
CA VAL A 175 -0.44 21.23 20.41
C VAL A 175 0.58 22.34 20.64
N ARG A 176 0.25 23.58 20.29
CA ARG A 176 1.05 24.75 20.67
C ARG A 176 0.70 25.15 22.11
N LEU A 177 1.69 25.08 23.00
CA LEU A 177 1.56 25.37 24.43
C LEU A 177 2.31 26.65 24.81
N ASP A 178 1.74 27.45 25.69
CA ASP A 178 2.47 28.51 26.41
C ASP A 178 2.63 28.14 27.89
N GLU A 179 3.75 28.57 28.49
CA GLU A 179 4.19 28.23 29.86
C GLU A 179 3.21 28.66 30.96
N GLN A 180 2.36 29.64 30.69
CA GLN A 180 1.36 30.12 31.65
C GLN A 180 0.11 29.25 31.56
N ALA A 181 -0.37 28.72 32.69
CA ALA A 181 -1.66 28.04 32.77
C ALA A 181 -2.81 29.00 32.39
N ALA A 182 -3.79 28.51 31.64
CA ALA A 182 -4.95 29.32 31.26
C ALA A 182 -5.70 29.81 32.52
N PRO A 183 -6.20 31.06 32.56
CA PRO A 183 -7.03 31.52 33.66
C PRO A 183 -8.27 30.63 33.74
N LYS A 184 -8.51 29.99 34.91
CA LYS A 184 -9.67 29.11 35.12
C LYS A 184 -10.96 29.84 34.74
N GLN A 185 -11.65 29.37 33.70
CA GLN A 185 -12.98 29.87 33.36
C GLN A 185 -13.92 29.63 34.57
N LYS A 186 -14.74 30.64 34.89
CA LYS A 186 -15.75 30.53 35.95
C LYS A 186 -16.83 29.53 35.51
N LYS A 187 -16.72 28.29 36.00
CA LYS A 187 -17.77 27.26 35.88
C LYS A 187 -19.14 27.84 36.27
N THR A 188 -20.18 27.50 35.51
CA THR A 188 -21.57 27.87 35.80
C THR A 188 -22.05 27.23 37.11
N LYS A 189 -23.16 27.71 37.69
CA LYS A 189 -23.69 27.19 38.97
C LYS A 189 -24.01 25.68 38.89
N GLU A 190 -24.40 25.17 37.72
CA GLU A 190 -24.73 23.77 37.48
C GLU A 190 -23.48 22.89 37.36
N GLU A 191 -22.44 23.33 36.64
CA GLU A 191 -21.14 22.64 36.59
C GLU A 191 -20.45 22.60 37.97
N LYS A 192 -20.67 23.63 38.80
CA LYS A 192 -20.23 23.64 40.18
C LYS A 192 -20.98 22.65 41.05
N ALA A 193 -22.25 22.36 40.77
CA ALA A 193 -23.03 21.37 41.51
C ALA A 193 -22.59 19.94 41.14
N ARG A 194 -22.41 19.66 39.85
CA ARG A 194 -21.95 18.36 39.33
C ARG A 194 -20.54 18.01 39.83
N ALA A 195 -19.60 18.96 39.75
CA ALA A 195 -18.24 18.80 40.28
C ALA A 195 -18.16 18.72 41.81
N LYS A 196 -19.19 19.17 42.55
CA LYS A 196 -19.27 19.04 44.01
C LYS A 196 -19.81 17.67 44.42
N ALA A 197 -20.71 17.10 43.62
CA ALA A 197 -21.21 15.74 43.79
C ALA A 197 -20.09 14.70 43.54
N GLU A 198 -19.33 14.83 42.44
CA GLU A 198 -18.19 13.95 42.14
C GLU A 198 -17.04 14.06 43.16
N LYS A 199 -16.85 15.25 43.76
CA LYS A 199 -15.87 15.44 44.84
C LYS A 199 -16.32 14.86 46.17
N ALA A 200 -17.63 14.83 46.44
CA ALA A 200 -18.17 14.21 47.64
C ALA A 200 -18.00 12.69 47.58
N GLU A 201 -18.18 12.09 46.40
CA GLU A 201 -18.00 10.65 46.16
C GLU A 201 -16.52 10.21 46.22
N ARG A 202 -15.59 11.06 45.78
CA ARG A 202 -14.13 10.78 45.88
C ARG A 202 -13.53 11.09 47.25
N ALA A 203 -14.20 11.85 48.11
CA ALA A 203 -13.69 12.18 49.45
C ALA A 203 -13.82 11.02 50.46
N GLU A 204 -14.66 10.02 50.19
CA GLU A 204 -14.73 8.79 51.02
C GLU A 204 -13.58 7.80 50.76
N LYS A 205 -12.83 7.97 49.67
CA LYS A 205 -11.62 7.19 49.36
C LYS A 205 -10.40 8.08 49.51
N GLY A 206 -9.92 8.20 50.74
CA GLY A 206 -8.90 9.16 51.13
C GLY A 206 -7.59 9.04 50.35
N GLU A 207 -7.35 9.96 49.41
CA GLU A 207 -6.02 10.26 48.86
C GLU A 207 -5.86 11.75 48.53
N GLY A 208 -4.71 12.31 48.92
CA GLY A 208 -4.00 13.28 48.07
C GLY A 208 -4.15 14.78 48.34
N LYS A 209 -3.27 15.31 49.20
CA LYS A 209 -2.87 16.73 49.29
C LYS A 209 -2.61 17.35 47.91
N GLN A 210 -3.03 18.61 47.74
CA GLN A 210 -2.67 19.48 46.60
C GLN A 210 -1.14 19.54 46.41
N SER A 211 -0.63 18.90 45.36
CA SER A 211 0.75 19.08 44.90
C SER A 211 0.91 20.49 44.30
N LYS A 212 1.93 21.23 44.74
CA LYS A 212 2.37 22.43 44.02
C LYS A 212 2.80 22.03 42.61
N ASN A 213 2.07 22.50 41.61
CA ASN A 213 2.34 22.27 40.19
C ASN A 213 3.66 22.94 39.79
N LEU A 214 4.67 22.13 39.51
CA LEU A 214 5.93 22.54 38.89
C LEU A 214 5.80 22.30 37.37
N GLY A 215 5.24 23.26 36.63
CA GLY A 215 5.28 23.22 35.16
C GLY A 215 6.73 23.23 34.68
N ALA A 216 7.04 22.53 33.58
CA ALA A 216 8.39 22.53 33.03
C ALA A 216 8.67 23.84 32.29
N GLU A 217 9.79 24.49 32.59
CA GLU A 217 10.25 25.68 31.84
C GLU A 217 10.58 25.32 30.38
N GLY A 218 10.34 26.25 29.47
CA GLY A 218 10.68 26.13 28.04
C GLY A 218 9.74 25.25 27.21
N VAL A 219 8.55 24.90 27.72
CA VAL A 219 7.61 24.04 26.98
C VAL A 219 6.90 24.86 25.91
N THR A 220 7.12 24.47 24.66
CA THR A 220 6.53 25.15 23.50
C THR A 220 5.59 24.27 22.68
N LEU A 221 5.64 22.96 22.88
CA LEU A 221 4.85 22.00 22.11
C LEU A 221 4.37 20.85 23.00
N GLY A 222 3.16 20.38 22.76
CA GLY A 222 2.64 19.09 23.20
C GLY A 222 2.43 18.18 21.99
N ILE A 223 2.62 16.89 22.15
CA ILE A 223 2.35 15.88 21.12
C ILE A 223 1.57 14.75 21.76
N ILE A 224 0.47 14.36 21.13
CA ILE A 224 -0.32 13.18 21.52
C ILE A 224 -0.32 12.21 20.34
N PRO A 225 0.36 11.04 20.44
CA PRO A 225 0.20 9.98 19.46
C PRO A 225 -1.19 9.36 19.58
N LEU A 226 -1.81 9.02 18.45
CA LEU A 226 -3.09 8.31 18.46
C LEU A 226 -2.90 6.87 18.96
N PRO A 227 -3.65 6.40 19.97
CA PRO A 227 -3.48 5.06 20.51
C PRO A 227 -3.98 3.98 19.55
N ARG A 228 -3.13 2.99 19.24
CA ARG A 228 -3.43 1.89 18.32
C ARG A 228 -4.50 0.92 18.83
N GLN A 229 -4.72 0.89 20.15
CA GLN A 229 -5.63 -0.01 20.84
C GLN A 229 -7.10 0.44 20.77
N THR A 230 -7.36 1.65 20.27
CA THR A 230 -8.70 2.24 20.27
C THR A 230 -9.40 2.06 18.92
N ASN A 231 -10.73 1.96 18.95
CA ASN A 231 -11.51 2.02 17.72
C ASN A 231 -11.53 3.46 17.23
N ARG A 232 -11.01 3.68 16.02
CA ARG A 232 -10.89 5.03 15.45
C ARG A 232 -12.23 5.70 15.17
N VAL A 233 -13.30 4.94 14.97
CA VAL A 233 -14.66 5.46 14.73
C VAL A 233 -15.52 5.26 15.97
N ILE A 234 -15.81 6.36 16.67
CA ILE A 234 -16.68 6.41 17.84
C ILE A 234 -18.11 6.65 17.34
N GLN A 235 -19.00 5.67 17.52
CA GLN A 235 -20.40 5.83 17.16
C GLN A 235 -21.13 6.56 18.29
N LEU A 236 -21.95 7.54 17.91
CA LEU A 236 -22.69 8.39 18.84
C LEU A 236 -24.18 8.08 18.76
N PRO A 237 -24.94 8.29 19.87
CA PRO A 237 -26.38 8.11 19.86
C PRO A 237 -27.05 9.08 18.88
N GLY A 238 -28.14 8.64 18.24
CA GLY A 238 -28.89 9.44 17.28
C GLY A 238 -29.51 8.60 16.16
N GLU A 239 -30.17 9.29 15.23
CA GLU A 239 -30.71 8.66 14.02
C GLU A 239 -29.61 8.36 12.99
N GLY A 240 -29.73 7.21 12.32
CA GLY A 240 -28.74 6.77 11.33
C GLY A 240 -27.38 6.41 11.93
N LEU A 241 -26.30 6.77 11.23
CA LEU A 241 -24.91 6.55 11.65
C LEU A 241 -24.23 7.90 11.90
N SER A 242 -24.39 8.42 13.10
CA SER A 242 -23.60 9.55 13.60
C SER A 242 -22.32 9.05 14.27
N TYR A 243 -21.17 9.60 13.88
CA TYR A 243 -19.89 9.18 14.43
C TYR A 243 -18.87 10.32 14.48
N MET A 244 -17.90 10.19 15.38
CA MET A 244 -16.74 11.07 15.48
C MET A 244 -15.46 10.24 15.35
N LEU A 245 -14.42 10.81 14.73
CA LEU A 245 -13.10 10.18 14.70
C LEU A 245 -12.37 10.44 16.02
N VAL A 246 -11.65 9.43 16.52
CA VAL A 246 -10.98 9.50 17.82
C VAL A 246 -9.98 10.65 17.92
N GLU A 247 -9.32 11.02 16.82
CA GLU A 247 -8.43 12.19 16.79
C GLU A 247 -9.16 13.51 17.11
N HIS A 248 -10.40 13.68 16.64
CA HIS A 248 -11.21 14.87 16.91
C HIS A 248 -11.82 14.84 18.30
N ALA A 249 -12.16 13.64 18.78
CA ALA A 249 -12.53 13.45 20.17
C ALA A 249 -11.35 13.88 21.06
N ILE A 250 -10.16 13.28 20.94
CA ILE A 250 -8.99 13.62 21.77
C ILE A 250 -8.67 15.12 21.74
N GLU A 251 -8.81 15.81 20.60
CA GLU A 251 -8.64 17.27 20.53
C GLU A 251 -9.51 18.04 21.55
N MET A 252 -10.70 17.54 21.88
CA MET A 252 -11.59 18.14 22.89
C MET A 252 -11.03 18.01 24.32
N TRP A 253 -10.26 16.95 24.61
CA TRP A 253 -9.60 16.73 25.91
C TRP A 253 -8.23 17.37 26.03
N VAL A 254 -7.67 17.91 24.94
CA VAL A 254 -6.35 18.56 24.96
C VAL A 254 -6.20 19.62 26.07
N PRO A 255 -7.20 20.49 26.36
CA PRO A 255 -7.11 21.44 27.47
C PRO A 255 -7.01 20.79 28.85
N GLU A 256 -7.60 19.60 29.04
CA GLU A 256 -7.52 18.86 30.31
C GLU A 256 -6.19 18.11 30.43
N ILE A 257 -5.78 17.45 29.35
CA ILE A 257 -4.52 16.72 29.22
C ILE A 257 -3.34 17.65 29.49
N PHE A 258 -3.35 18.85 28.91
CA PHE A 258 -2.34 19.89 29.12
C PHE A 258 -2.82 21.00 30.05
N SER A 259 -3.60 20.67 31.09
CA SER A 259 -4.19 21.65 32.04
C SER A 259 -3.19 22.54 32.77
N MET A 260 -1.90 22.19 32.76
CA MET A 260 -0.82 23.01 33.31
C MET A 260 -0.35 24.13 32.36
N TYR A 261 -0.81 24.14 31.11
CA TYR A 261 -0.37 25.05 30.05
C TYR A 261 -1.58 25.76 29.41
N THR A 262 -1.33 26.88 28.75
CA THR A 262 -2.34 27.48 27.86
C THR A 262 -2.22 26.84 26.48
N VAL A 263 -3.27 26.13 26.06
CA VAL A 263 -3.40 25.59 24.71
C VAL A 263 -3.77 26.73 23.75
N LYS A 264 -2.96 26.96 22.72
CA LYS A 264 -3.23 27.97 21.68
C LYS A 264 -3.90 27.39 20.45
N HIS A 265 -3.29 26.37 19.88
CA HIS A 265 -3.74 25.72 18.65
C HIS A 265 -3.46 24.22 18.72
N THR A 266 -4.35 23.43 18.11
CA THR A 266 -4.16 22.00 17.87
C THR A 266 -4.13 21.75 16.37
N ASN A 267 -3.29 20.83 15.94
CA ASN A 267 -3.22 20.37 14.56
C ASN A 267 -3.04 18.86 14.56
N ILE A 268 -3.93 18.15 13.88
CA ILE A 268 -3.69 16.75 13.53
C ILE A 268 -2.70 16.72 12.37
N VAL A 269 -1.66 15.89 12.50
CA VAL A 269 -0.59 15.74 11.51
C VAL A 269 -0.28 14.28 11.23
N CYS A 270 0.25 14.01 10.03
CA CYS A 270 0.72 12.71 9.58
C CYS A 270 2.04 12.88 8.83
N VAL A 271 3.02 12.02 9.10
CA VAL A 271 4.31 12.03 8.41
C VAL A 271 4.42 10.78 7.53
N THR A 272 4.72 10.97 6.25
CA THR A 272 5.11 9.88 5.34
C THR A 272 6.63 9.85 5.23
N ARG A 273 7.22 8.65 5.32
CA ARG A 273 8.65 8.41 5.27
C ARG A 273 9.02 7.49 4.11
N ASN A 274 10.23 7.66 3.60
CA ASN A 274 10.82 6.78 2.59
C ASN A 274 10.87 5.33 3.12
N ALA A 275 10.28 4.41 2.37
CA ALA A 275 10.27 2.97 2.66
C ALA A 275 10.96 2.17 1.55
N ASP A 276 11.66 2.82 0.63
CA ASP A 276 12.38 2.11 -0.43
C ASP A 276 13.54 1.30 0.18
N LEU A 277 13.41 -0.02 0.03
CA LEU A 277 14.44 -0.99 0.32
C LEU A 277 15.08 -1.35 -1.01
N ASP A 278 16.20 -0.72 -1.31
CA ASP A 278 16.94 -1.01 -2.54
C ASP A 278 17.64 -2.38 -2.37
N ALA A 279 16.92 -3.46 -2.68
CA ALA A 279 17.32 -4.85 -2.44
C ALA A 279 18.53 -5.33 -3.28
N THR A 280 19.23 -4.44 -3.99
CA THR A 280 20.57 -4.68 -4.53
C THR A 280 21.64 -4.79 -3.43
N GLU A 281 21.26 -4.58 -2.17
CA GLU A 281 22.07 -4.62 -0.95
C GLU A 281 22.99 -5.85 -0.76
N GLY A 282 22.85 -6.96 -1.51
CA GLY A 282 23.65 -8.18 -1.29
C GLY A 282 24.55 -8.67 -2.45
N ALA A 283 24.50 -8.07 -3.64
CA ALA A 283 25.22 -8.63 -4.82
C ALA A 283 26.50 -7.88 -5.22
N GLU A 284 26.72 -6.67 -4.67
CA GLU A 284 27.95 -5.88 -4.82
C GLU A 284 28.85 -6.01 -3.57
N GLU A 285 28.83 -7.17 -2.91
CA GLU A 285 29.77 -7.49 -1.83
C GLU A 285 31.11 -7.98 -2.39
N GLN A 286 31.82 -7.14 -3.14
CA GLN A 286 33.28 -7.24 -3.36
C GLN A 286 33.78 -6.04 -4.18
N GLY A 287 34.07 -4.94 -3.48
CA GLY A 287 34.69 -3.74 -4.03
C GLY A 287 34.73 -2.63 -3.00
N GLU A 288 35.87 -2.41 -2.34
CA GLU A 288 36.05 -1.23 -1.50
C GLU A 288 36.43 -0.01 -2.36
N ASP A 289 35.42 0.64 -2.99
CA ASP A 289 35.53 2.03 -3.46
C ASP A 289 34.91 2.96 -2.41
N TYR A 290 35.63 4.02 -2.02
CA TYR A 290 35.16 5.09 -1.15
C TYR A 290 33.83 5.69 -1.64
N ARG A 291 33.60 5.74 -2.96
CA ARG A 291 32.32 6.19 -3.55
C ARG A 291 31.15 5.26 -3.22
N GLU A 292 31.37 3.96 -3.21
CA GLU A 292 30.34 2.97 -2.84
C GLU A 292 30.09 2.96 -1.33
N HIS A 293 31.12 3.21 -0.53
CA HIS A 293 30.98 3.44 0.90
C HIS A 293 30.16 4.70 1.21
N MET A 294 30.42 5.81 0.50
CA MET A 294 29.65 7.06 0.64
C MET A 294 28.18 6.89 0.22
N LYS A 295 27.92 6.17 -0.88
CA LYS A 295 26.55 5.79 -1.31
C LYS A 295 25.83 4.97 -0.24
N ARG A 296 26.51 4.02 0.41
CA ARG A 296 25.95 3.22 1.52
C ARG A 296 25.57 4.07 2.72
N ILE A 297 26.43 5.02 3.12
CA ILE A 297 26.13 5.94 4.24
C ILE A 297 24.94 6.84 3.91
N LEU A 298 24.89 7.39 2.70
CA LEU A 298 23.79 8.26 2.27
C LEU A 298 22.45 7.51 2.19
N LYS A 299 22.44 6.27 1.67
CA LYS A 299 21.23 5.41 1.62
C LYS A 299 20.74 4.96 3.00
N LYS A 300 21.64 4.63 3.93
CA LYS A 300 21.25 4.33 5.32
C LYS A 300 20.67 5.55 6.05
N ARG A 301 21.12 6.76 5.71
CA ARG A 301 20.61 8.03 6.26
C ARG A 301 19.28 8.46 5.65
N SER A 302 18.99 8.06 4.42
CA SER A 302 17.76 8.42 3.71
C SER A 302 16.61 7.42 3.90
N ARG A 303 16.91 6.18 4.28
CA ARG A 303 15.92 5.19 4.70
C ARG A 303 15.13 5.73 5.91
N LEU A 304 13.79 5.73 5.80
CA LEU A 304 12.86 6.34 6.76
C LEU A 304 12.97 7.88 6.88
N ALA A 305 13.67 8.57 5.97
CA ALA A 305 13.64 10.03 5.93
C ALA A 305 12.20 10.51 5.61
N PRO A 306 11.70 11.55 6.29
CA PRO A 306 10.43 12.17 5.93
C PRO A 306 10.45 12.67 4.49
N VAL A 307 9.37 12.39 3.75
CA VAL A 307 9.18 12.87 2.38
C VAL A 307 7.91 13.72 2.25
N ARG A 308 7.02 13.66 3.24
CA ARG A 308 5.76 14.42 3.24
C ARG A 308 5.29 14.66 4.68
N LEU A 309 4.80 15.87 4.93
CA LEU A 309 4.05 16.20 6.14
C LEU A 309 2.64 16.64 5.72
N GLU A 310 1.62 15.97 6.24
CA GLU A 310 0.24 16.39 6.07
C GLU A 310 -0.29 16.98 7.37
N SER A 311 -1.10 18.03 7.27
CA SER A 311 -1.83 18.59 8.42
C SER A 311 -3.28 18.85 8.07
N GLU A 312 -4.18 18.61 9.03
CA GLU A 312 -5.61 18.82 8.81
C GLU A 312 -5.96 20.31 8.55
N ARG A 313 -5.18 21.22 9.13
CA ARG A 313 -5.41 22.67 9.10
C ARG A 313 -4.08 23.40 8.94
N PRO A 314 -4.07 24.64 8.43
CA PRO A 314 -2.84 25.41 8.31
C PRO A 314 -2.09 25.47 9.64
N LEU A 315 -0.81 25.10 9.61
CA LEU A 315 0.07 25.21 10.76
C LEU A 315 0.41 26.68 11.01
N SER A 316 0.41 27.10 12.28
CA SER A 316 0.95 28.43 12.65
C SER A 316 2.41 28.55 12.20
N ARG A 317 2.87 29.78 11.89
CA ARG A 317 4.26 30.03 11.41
C ARG A 317 5.32 29.37 12.30
N THR A 318 5.14 29.45 13.62
CA THR A 318 6.06 28.87 14.61
C THR A 318 6.08 27.35 14.56
N VAL A 319 4.90 26.71 14.58
CA VAL A 319 4.81 25.24 14.56
C VAL A 319 5.27 24.68 13.21
N LYS A 320 4.92 25.36 12.11
CA LYS A 320 5.35 25.02 10.76
C LYS A 320 6.88 24.98 10.67
N GLN A 321 7.55 26.07 11.06
CA GLN A 321 9.02 26.13 11.01
C GLN A 321 9.65 25.05 11.89
N LEU A 322 9.14 24.86 13.12
CA LEU A 322 9.63 23.84 14.03
C LEU A 322 9.52 22.44 13.44
N LEU A 323 8.37 22.07 12.86
CA LEU A 323 8.17 20.75 12.26
C LEU A 323 9.02 20.55 11.01
N LEU A 324 9.15 21.57 10.14
CA LEU A 324 10.04 21.51 8.98
C LEU A 324 11.49 21.27 9.39
N ASP A 325 11.99 22.01 10.37
CA ASP A 325 13.36 21.89 10.86
C ASP A 325 13.61 20.53 11.52
N LYS A 326 12.65 20.03 12.32
CA LYS A 326 12.77 18.74 13.01
C LYS A 326 12.64 17.54 12.06
N LEU A 327 11.86 17.67 10.99
CA LEU A 327 11.65 16.59 10.02
C LEU A 327 12.61 16.68 8.81
N GLY A 328 13.34 17.79 8.65
CA GLY A 328 14.22 18.01 7.51
C GLY A 328 13.47 18.16 6.20
N LEU A 329 12.27 18.75 6.23
CA LEU A 329 11.39 18.93 5.08
C LEU A 329 11.49 20.36 4.54
N ALA A 330 11.21 20.52 3.24
CA ALA A 330 10.99 21.79 2.58
C ALA A 330 9.51 22.21 2.62
N GLU A 331 9.24 23.49 2.43
CA GLU A 331 7.90 24.06 2.52
C GLU A 331 6.90 23.45 1.54
N HIS A 332 7.34 23.13 0.31
CA HIS A 332 6.50 22.49 -0.71
C HIS A 332 6.16 21.02 -0.39
N GLN A 333 6.80 20.41 0.61
CA GLN A 333 6.53 19.03 1.04
C GLN A 333 5.45 18.97 2.13
N ILE A 334 4.92 20.12 2.56
CA ILE A 334 3.76 20.21 3.45
C ILE A 334 2.48 20.28 2.64
N PHE A 335 1.52 19.45 2.98
CA PHE A 335 0.15 19.53 2.45
C PHE A 335 -0.83 19.80 3.59
N VAL A 336 -1.78 20.71 3.34
CA VAL A 336 -2.87 21.00 4.27
C VAL A 336 -4.14 20.46 3.66
N THR A 337 -4.91 19.66 4.41
CA THR A 337 -6.18 19.14 3.90
C THR A 337 -7.22 18.86 4.95
N LYS A 338 -8.48 19.18 4.65
CA LYS A 338 -9.61 18.89 5.54
C LYS A 338 -10.06 17.42 5.52
N VAL A 339 -9.61 16.65 4.52
CA VAL A 339 -9.89 15.22 4.45
C VAL A 339 -9.12 14.52 5.58
N PRO A 340 -9.71 13.54 6.29
CA PRO A 340 -8.99 12.80 7.32
C PRO A 340 -7.65 12.24 6.80
N LEU A 341 -6.56 12.54 7.52
CA LEU A 341 -5.19 12.21 7.08
C LEU A 341 -4.89 10.71 7.00
N ASN A 342 -5.83 9.90 7.48
CA ASN A 342 -5.88 8.47 7.24
C ASN A 342 -7.31 8.08 6.88
N MET A 343 -7.50 7.47 5.71
CA MET A 343 -8.83 7.09 5.21
C MET A 343 -9.17 5.61 5.43
N GLY A 344 -8.34 4.86 6.18
CA GLY A 344 -8.54 3.42 6.38
C GLY A 344 -9.85 3.04 7.11
N TYR A 345 -10.47 3.98 7.82
CA TYR A 345 -11.71 3.74 8.57
C TYR A 345 -12.95 3.52 7.67
N THR A 346 -12.92 3.96 6.41
CA THR A 346 -14.08 3.98 5.51
C THR A 346 -14.62 2.59 5.23
N TRP A 347 -13.73 1.61 5.09
CA TRP A 347 -14.05 0.20 4.78
C TRP A 347 -14.97 -0.45 5.82
N GLY A 348 -14.91 0.00 7.08
CA GLY A 348 -15.71 -0.54 8.19
C GLY A 348 -17.03 0.19 8.43
N LEU A 349 -17.31 1.31 7.74
CA LEU A 349 -18.53 2.08 7.98
C LEU A 349 -19.78 1.32 7.54
N GLY A 350 -19.73 0.67 6.38
CA GLY A 350 -20.88 -0.07 5.84
C GLY A 350 -21.37 -1.18 6.76
N SER A 351 -20.50 -1.82 7.56
CA SER A 351 -20.89 -2.84 8.53
C SER A 351 -21.63 -2.30 9.75
N ARG A 352 -21.66 -0.99 9.96
CA ARG A 352 -22.41 -0.35 11.07
C ARG A 352 -23.84 0.04 10.69
N LEU A 353 -24.23 -0.19 9.43
CA LEU A 353 -25.57 0.10 8.91
C LEU A 353 -26.42 -1.16 8.89
N ALA A 354 -27.75 -0.97 8.98
CA ALA A 354 -28.70 -2.04 8.72
C ALA A 354 -28.49 -2.62 7.29
N PRO A 355 -28.62 -3.95 7.09
CA PRO A 355 -28.33 -4.58 5.81
C PRO A 355 -29.07 -3.97 4.61
N GLU A 356 -30.34 -3.60 4.79
CA GLU A 356 -31.17 -2.98 3.75
C GLU A 356 -30.63 -1.62 3.32
N ARG A 357 -30.28 -0.77 4.29
CA ARG A 357 -29.67 0.56 4.05
C ARG A 357 -28.27 0.43 3.47
N ARG A 358 -27.48 -0.54 3.91
CA ARG A 358 -26.16 -0.81 3.35
C ARG A 358 -26.26 -1.15 1.86
N ALA A 359 -27.21 -2.01 1.48
CA ALA A 359 -27.37 -2.48 0.11
C ALA A 359 -27.69 -1.37 -0.90
N THR A 360 -28.34 -0.27 -0.47
CA THR A 360 -28.60 0.90 -1.33
C THR A 360 -27.37 1.81 -1.50
N LEU A 361 -26.37 1.66 -0.64
CA LEU A 361 -25.20 2.55 -0.56
C LEU A 361 -23.89 1.89 -1.00
N THR A 362 -23.89 0.58 -1.23
CA THR A 362 -22.74 -0.22 -1.68
C THR A 362 -23.00 -0.86 -3.04
N GLN A 363 -21.94 -1.33 -3.72
CA GLN A 363 -22.16 -2.18 -4.90
C GLN A 363 -22.85 -3.48 -4.51
N LYS A 364 -23.56 -4.10 -5.46
CA LYS A 364 -24.08 -5.45 -5.26
C LYS A 364 -22.90 -6.39 -5.01
N PRO A 365 -22.90 -7.14 -3.89
CA PRO A 365 -21.83 -8.08 -3.61
C PRO A 365 -21.65 -9.07 -4.76
N PHE A 366 -20.41 -9.24 -5.18
CA PHE A 366 -20.03 -10.22 -6.20
C PHE A 366 -19.28 -11.38 -5.54
N ALA A 367 -19.74 -12.61 -5.79
CA ALA A 367 -19.05 -13.82 -5.38
C ALA A 367 -18.54 -14.55 -6.62
N PRO A 368 -17.24 -14.91 -6.68
CA PRO A 368 -16.69 -15.70 -7.78
C PRO A 368 -17.51 -16.98 -7.99
N GLN A 369 -17.82 -17.28 -9.25
CA GLN A 369 -18.59 -18.46 -9.61
C GLN A 369 -17.68 -19.63 -9.95
N TRP A 370 -18.17 -20.86 -9.81
CA TRP A 370 -17.43 -22.00 -10.34
C TRP A 370 -17.28 -21.87 -11.88
N PRO A 371 -16.11 -22.18 -12.47
CA PRO A 371 -15.93 -22.04 -13.91
C PRO A 371 -16.93 -22.92 -14.69
N ALA A 372 -17.74 -22.31 -15.56
CA ALA A 372 -18.77 -23.03 -16.31
C ALA A 372 -18.20 -24.09 -17.28
N CYS A 373 -16.92 -23.97 -17.65
CA CYS A 373 -16.19 -24.95 -18.43
C CYS A 373 -15.69 -26.15 -17.61
N LEU A 374 -16.00 -26.24 -16.32
CA LEU A 374 -15.61 -27.35 -15.46
C LEU A 374 -16.83 -27.92 -14.74
N ASP A 375 -16.99 -29.23 -14.79
CA ASP A 375 -17.91 -29.96 -13.93
C ASP A 375 -17.27 -30.14 -12.55
N ARG A 376 -17.97 -29.65 -11.52
CA ARG A 376 -17.54 -29.73 -10.12
C ARG A 376 -17.54 -31.16 -9.58
N ASN A 377 -18.22 -32.10 -10.21
CA ASN A 377 -18.32 -33.48 -9.73
C ASN A 377 -17.29 -34.41 -10.39
N ARG A 378 -16.56 -33.92 -11.39
CA ARG A 378 -15.51 -34.68 -12.09
C ARG A 378 -14.12 -34.24 -11.62
N SER A 379 -13.12 -35.08 -11.87
CA SER A 379 -11.71 -34.71 -11.67
C SER A 379 -11.36 -33.53 -12.58
N ILE A 380 -10.63 -32.56 -12.04
CA ILE A 380 -10.07 -31.45 -12.82
C ILE A 380 -8.96 -31.96 -13.73
N ILE A 381 -8.11 -32.88 -13.25
CA ILE A 381 -7.03 -33.51 -14.03
C ILE A 381 -7.56 -34.16 -15.32
N GLU A 382 -8.65 -34.94 -15.22
CA GLU A 382 -9.29 -35.54 -16.40
C GLU A 382 -9.79 -34.46 -17.37
N GLN A 383 -10.50 -33.46 -16.86
CA GLN A 383 -11.10 -32.41 -17.69
C GLN A 383 -10.06 -31.54 -18.41
N VAL A 384 -8.93 -31.23 -17.77
CA VAL A 384 -7.84 -30.47 -18.42
C VAL A 384 -7.02 -31.33 -19.40
N SER A 385 -7.11 -32.65 -19.28
CA SER A 385 -6.56 -33.58 -20.27
C SER A 385 -7.45 -33.72 -21.50
N GLU A 386 -8.77 -33.53 -21.34
CA GLU A 386 -9.74 -33.53 -22.44
C GLU A 386 -9.71 -32.21 -23.24
N ARG A 387 -9.48 -31.07 -22.57
CA ARG A 387 -9.46 -29.74 -23.19
C ARG A 387 -8.70 -28.71 -22.38
N GLU A 388 -8.24 -27.68 -23.06
CA GLU A 388 -7.66 -26.52 -22.40
C GLU A 388 -8.71 -25.71 -21.62
N VAL A 389 -8.27 -25.09 -20.54
CA VAL A 389 -9.14 -24.34 -19.62
C VAL A 389 -8.56 -22.94 -19.41
N LEU A 390 -9.39 -21.92 -19.61
CA LEU A 390 -9.05 -20.53 -19.29
C LEU A 390 -9.96 -20.03 -18.17
N LEU A 391 -9.36 -19.69 -17.04
CA LEU A 391 -10.03 -19.08 -15.90
C LEU A 391 -9.86 -17.56 -15.93
N SER A 392 -10.90 -16.83 -15.54
CA SER A 392 -10.96 -15.37 -15.49
C SER A 392 -11.34 -14.91 -14.09
N TYR A 393 -10.37 -14.38 -13.35
CA TYR A 393 -10.54 -13.73 -12.05
C TYR A 393 -10.96 -12.27 -12.24
N PRO A 394 -11.75 -11.68 -11.34
CA PRO A 394 -12.34 -12.29 -10.14
C PRO A 394 -13.63 -13.08 -10.43
N TYR A 395 -14.07 -13.14 -11.69
CA TYR A 395 -15.37 -13.68 -12.07
C TYR A 395 -15.56 -15.16 -11.72
N GLN A 396 -14.49 -15.93 -11.85
CA GLN A 396 -14.46 -17.36 -11.57
C GLN A 396 -13.64 -17.67 -10.32
N SER A 397 -13.99 -18.73 -9.59
CA SER A 397 -13.31 -19.09 -8.35
C SER A 397 -11.93 -19.69 -8.59
N MET A 398 -10.95 -19.29 -7.77
CA MET A 398 -9.61 -19.88 -7.72
C MET A 398 -9.65 -21.32 -7.16
N ASP A 399 -10.74 -21.72 -6.51
CA ASP A 399 -10.93 -23.06 -5.96
C ASP A 399 -10.74 -24.17 -7.00
N ALA A 400 -11.02 -23.90 -8.29
CA ALA A 400 -10.78 -24.86 -9.36
C ALA A 400 -9.29 -25.19 -9.52
N PHE A 401 -8.41 -24.19 -9.40
CA PHE A 401 -6.97 -24.39 -9.45
C PHE A 401 -6.43 -25.00 -8.15
N VAL A 402 -6.95 -24.57 -6.99
CA VAL A 402 -6.59 -25.18 -5.70
C VAL A 402 -6.98 -26.66 -5.66
N ARG A 403 -8.15 -27.01 -6.20
CA ARG A 403 -8.58 -28.41 -6.34
C ARG A 403 -7.69 -29.21 -7.28
N LEU A 404 -7.23 -28.64 -8.39
CA LEU A 404 -6.25 -29.29 -9.28
C LEU A 404 -4.98 -29.67 -8.52
N LEU A 405 -4.48 -28.78 -7.65
CA LEU A 405 -3.31 -29.07 -6.80
C LEU A 405 -3.60 -30.14 -5.76
N HIS A 406 -4.77 -30.13 -5.13
CA HIS A 406 -5.17 -31.21 -4.21
C HIS A 406 -5.32 -32.56 -4.90
N GLU A 407 -5.90 -32.61 -6.11
CA GLU A 407 -5.95 -33.83 -6.91
C GLU A 407 -4.53 -34.30 -7.24
N ALA A 408 -3.64 -33.39 -7.64
CA ALA A 408 -2.26 -33.73 -7.97
C ALA A 408 -1.45 -34.22 -6.75
N ALA A 409 -1.72 -33.68 -5.56
CA ALA A 409 -1.08 -34.12 -4.33
C ALA A 409 -1.38 -35.59 -3.98
N ASN A 410 -2.55 -36.11 -4.39
CA ASN A 410 -3.02 -37.45 -4.04
C ASN A 410 -2.97 -38.44 -5.21
N ASP A 411 -2.86 -37.98 -6.46
CA ASP A 411 -2.79 -38.84 -7.64
C ASP A 411 -1.47 -39.64 -7.65
N PRO A 412 -1.49 -40.99 -7.62
CA PRO A 412 -0.27 -41.80 -7.67
C PRO A 412 0.53 -41.62 -8.96
N ALA A 413 -0.11 -41.21 -10.06
CA ALA A 413 0.56 -40.95 -11.34
C ALA A 413 1.39 -39.65 -11.31
N VAL A 414 1.11 -38.71 -10.41
CA VAL A 414 1.90 -37.47 -10.29
C VAL A 414 3.27 -37.78 -9.70
N ILE A 415 4.31 -37.29 -10.37
CA ILE A 415 5.72 -37.40 -9.96
C ILE A 415 6.17 -36.11 -9.28
N SER A 416 5.93 -34.96 -9.90
CA SER A 416 6.46 -33.67 -9.45
C SER A 416 5.49 -32.51 -9.66
N ILE A 417 5.59 -31.50 -8.80
CA ILE A 417 4.88 -30.22 -8.92
C ILE A 417 5.90 -29.09 -8.82
N LYS A 418 5.99 -28.23 -9.84
CA LYS A 418 6.89 -27.07 -9.86
C LYS A 418 6.09 -25.79 -9.96
N ILE A 419 6.30 -24.81 -9.08
CA ILE A 419 5.50 -23.59 -9.03
C ILE A 419 6.30 -22.36 -8.61
N THR A 420 5.96 -21.19 -9.18
CA THR A 420 6.50 -19.89 -8.75
C THR A 420 5.59 -19.18 -7.75
N LEU A 421 6.10 -18.81 -6.58
CA LEU A 421 5.37 -18.17 -5.50
C LEU A 421 5.93 -16.77 -5.24
N TYR A 422 5.19 -15.76 -5.72
CA TYR A 422 5.60 -14.36 -5.58
C TYR A 422 5.12 -13.73 -4.27
N ARG A 423 3.86 -13.98 -3.91
CA ARG A 423 3.18 -13.51 -2.69
C ARG A 423 2.15 -14.53 -2.28
N LEU A 424 2.21 -14.98 -1.03
CA LEU A 424 1.19 -15.84 -0.42
C LEU A 424 0.40 -15.05 0.62
N ALA A 425 -0.88 -15.40 0.78
CA ALA A 425 -1.63 -14.95 1.94
C ALA A 425 -1.09 -15.64 3.21
N SER A 426 -1.26 -15.01 4.37
CA SER A 426 -0.87 -15.59 5.68
C SER A 426 -1.53 -16.96 5.93
N GLN A 427 -2.69 -17.19 5.35
CA GLN A 427 -3.34 -18.50 5.23
C GLN A 427 -3.56 -18.75 3.74
N SER A 428 -2.96 -19.81 3.19
CA SER A 428 -3.09 -20.16 1.77
C SER A 428 -3.37 -21.65 1.61
N HIS A 429 -4.55 -21.97 1.09
CA HIS A 429 -4.94 -23.35 0.79
C HIS A 429 -4.05 -23.96 -0.30
N LEU A 430 -3.59 -23.14 -1.24
CA LEU A 430 -2.63 -23.54 -2.25
C LEU A 430 -1.30 -23.99 -1.64
N ALA A 431 -0.79 -23.24 -0.66
CA ALA A 431 0.46 -23.59 0.02
C ALA A 431 0.33 -24.92 0.79
N GLU A 432 -0.78 -25.11 1.50
CA GLU A 432 -1.07 -26.37 2.20
C GLU A 432 -1.21 -27.56 1.24
N ALA A 433 -1.82 -27.37 0.06
CA ALA A 433 -1.92 -28.43 -0.95
C ALA A 433 -0.54 -28.88 -1.48
N LEU A 434 0.40 -27.94 -1.62
CA LEU A 434 1.77 -28.24 -2.05
C LEU A 434 2.57 -28.96 -0.97
N ILE A 435 2.42 -28.55 0.30
CA ILE A 435 3.01 -29.24 1.44
C ILE A 435 2.51 -30.68 1.51
N ALA A 436 1.19 -30.88 1.42
CA ALA A 436 0.59 -32.22 1.41
C ALA A 436 1.09 -33.08 0.24
N ALA A 437 1.35 -32.49 -0.92
CA ALA A 437 1.95 -33.21 -2.04
C ALA A 437 3.37 -33.71 -1.69
N ALA A 438 4.20 -32.87 -1.07
CA ALA A 438 5.55 -33.28 -0.65
C ALA A 438 5.49 -34.40 0.41
N GLU A 439 4.60 -34.27 1.40
CA GLU A 439 4.36 -35.30 2.43
C GLU A 439 3.86 -36.63 1.83
N ASN A 440 3.10 -36.57 0.73
CA ASN A 440 2.68 -37.74 -0.06
C ASN A 440 3.77 -38.28 -1.00
N GLY A 441 5.02 -37.81 -0.88
CA GLY A 441 6.19 -38.31 -1.61
C GLY A 441 6.35 -37.75 -3.02
N LYS A 442 5.67 -36.64 -3.36
CA LYS A 442 5.82 -35.96 -4.66
C LYS A 442 7.03 -35.02 -4.64
N GLU A 443 7.75 -34.90 -5.74
CA GLU A 443 8.84 -33.91 -5.85
C GLU A 443 8.24 -32.51 -6.04
N VAL A 444 8.19 -31.71 -4.97
CA VAL A 444 7.65 -30.35 -5.02
C VAL A 444 8.78 -29.33 -5.08
N THR A 445 8.84 -28.54 -6.15
CA THR A 445 9.76 -27.39 -6.29
C THR A 445 8.99 -26.08 -6.22
N ALA A 446 9.35 -25.20 -5.29
CA ALA A 446 8.72 -23.90 -5.13
C ALA A 446 9.76 -22.78 -5.24
N LEU A 447 9.57 -21.89 -6.22
CA LEU A 447 10.41 -20.70 -6.38
C LEU A 447 9.79 -19.52 -5.63
N PHE A 448 10.43 -19.09 -4.54
CA PHE A 448 10.00 -17.94 -3.74
C PHE A 448 10.73 -16.66 -4.17
N GLU A 449 9.96 -15.59 -4.41
CA GLU A 449 10.53 -14.26 -4.60
C GLU A 449 10.61 -13.51 -3.27
N LEU A 450 11.79 -13.55 -2.64
CA LEU A 450 12.04 -12.84 -1.37
C LEU A 450 12.07 -11.31 -1.52
N ARG A 451 12.20 -10.79 -2.75
CA ARG A 451 12.17 -9.34 -3.04
C ARG A 451 10.75 -8.83 -3.32
N ALA A 452 9.72 -9.55 -2.88
CA ALA A 452 8.34 -9.10 -2.94
C ALA A 452 8.08 -8.08 -1.83
N ARG A 453 7.86 -6.82 -2.22
CA ARG A 453 7.68 -5.68 -1.31
C ARG A 453 6.47 -5.88 -0.38
N PHE A 454 6.65 -5.60 0.90
CA PHE A 454 5.64 -5.60 1.98
C PHE A 454 5.12 -6.98 2.42
N ASP A 455 5.65 -8.07 1.85
CA ASP A 455 5.24 -9.45 2.17
C ASP A 455 6.44 -10.32 2.60
N GLU A 456 7.60 -9.71 2.87
CA GLU A 456 8.85 -10.41 3.11
C GLU A 456 8.76 -11.39 4.29
N SER A 457 8.17 -10.95 5.40
CA SER A 457 7.99 -11.79 6.60
C SER A 457 7.13 -13.03 6.33
N ASN A 458 6.02 -12.87 5.59
CA ASN A 458 5.12 -13.98 5.26
C ASN A 458 5.79 -14.97 4.31
N ASN A 459 6.54 -14.48 3.32
CA ASN A 459 7.25 -15.34 2.37
C ASN A 459 8.35 -16.16 3.07
N ILE A 460 9.06 -15.58 4.04
CA ILE A 460 10.07 -16.27 4.85
C ILE A 460 9.44 -17.37 5.71
N GLU A 461 8.30 -17.11 6.34
CA GLU A 461 7.61 -18.13 7.15
C GLU A 461 7.16 -19.31 6.28
N TRP A 462 6.56 -19.03 5.11
CA TRP A 462 6.15 -20.09 4.19
C TRP A 462 7.33 -20.88 3.62
N SER A 463 8.45 -20.24 3.29
CA SER A 463 9.60 -20.95 2.74
C SER A 463 10.17 -21.96 3.74
N GLN A 464 10.24 -21.59 5.03
CA GLN A 464 10.63 -22.50 6.11
C GLN A 464 9.68 -23.70 6.24
N ARG A 465 8.36 -23.47 6.16
CA ARG A 465 7.37 -24.55 6.20
C ARG A 465 7.51 -25.51 5.02
N PHE A 466 7.80 -24.99 3.82
CA PHE A 466 8.05 -25.81 2.64
C PHE A 466 9.30 -26.68 2.79
N GLU A 467 10.40 -26.11 3.29
CA GLU A 467 11.64 -26.86 3.55
C GLU A 467 11.41 -27.98 4.58
N GLN A 468 10.66 -27.71 5.65
CA GLN A 468 10.32 -28.71 6.67
C GLN A 468 9.48 -29.86 6.13
N ALA A 469 8.61 -29.59 5.14
CA ALA A 469 7.80 -30.60 4.46
C ALA A 469 8.59 -31.42 3.41
N GLY A 470 9.86 -31.08 3.15
CA GLY A 470 10.69 -31.75 2.14
C GLY A 470 10.57 -31.18 0.73
N CYS A 471 9.96 -30.00 0.56
CA CYS A 471 9.95 -29.31 -0.73
C CYS A 471 11.33 -28.77 -1.09
N HIS A 472 11.67 -28.76 -2.38
CA HIS A 472 12.82 -28.04 -2.90
C HIS A 472 12.48 -26.55 -3.08
N VAL A 473 13.08 -25.69 -2.26
CA VAL A 473 12.85 -24.25 -2.30
C VAL A 473 13.96 -23.55 -3.08
N ILE A 474 13.57 -22.72 -4.06
CA ILE A 474 14.48 -21.88 -4.85
C ILE A 474 14.24 -20.41 -4.50
N TYR A 475 15.28 -19.70 -4.10
CA TYR A 475 15.20 -18.28 -3.70
C TYR A 475 15.65 -17.36 -4.83
N GLY A 476 14.71 -16.96 -5.68
CA GLY A 476 14.96 -16.02 -6.78
C GLY A 476 16.05 -16.46 -7.76
N PHE A 477 16.53 -15.51 -8.55
CA PHE A 477 17.60 -15.68 -9.54
C PHE A 477 18.54 -14.48 -9.41
N ARG A 478 19.86 -14.69 -9.38
CA ARG A 478 20.81 -13.59 -9.14
C ARG A 478 20.62 -12.45 -10.15
N ASN A 479 20.49 -11.21 -9.65
CA ASN A 479 20.24 -9.99 -10.44
C ASN A 479 18.90 -9.90 -11.19
N PHE A 480 18.05 -10.93 -11.13
CA PHE A 480 16.73 -10.90 -11.73
C PHE A 480 15.64 -11.04 -10.67
N LYS A 481 14.44 -10.62 -11.05
CA LYS A 481 13.24 -10.78 -10.25
C LYS A 481 12.31 -11.71 -11.01
N VAL A 482 11.85 -12.77 -10.37
CA VAL A 482 10.96 -13.74 -11.00
C VAL A 482 9.52 -13.28 -10.79
N HIS A 483 8.89 -12.82 -11.87
CA HIS A 483 7.50 -12.36 -11.86
C HIS A 483 6.57 -13.26 -12.67
N SER A 484 7.06 -14.37 -13.24
CA SER A 484 6.19 -15.37 -13.87
C SER A 484 5.22 -15.94 -12.83
N LYS A 485 4.05 -16.38 -13.30
CA LYS A 485 3.12 -17.20 -12.52
C LYS A 485 2.87 -18.45 -13.33
N ILE A 486 3.71 -19.44 -13.06
CA ILE A 486 3.72 -20.70 -13.77
C ILE A 486 3.70 -21.84 -12.76
N CYS A 487 2.90 -22.85 -13.05
CA CYS A 487 2.84 -24.11 -12.32
C CYS A 487 2.86 -25.26 -13.33
N THR A 488 3.66 -26.29 -13.06
CA THR A 488 3.78 -27.47 -13.91
C THR A 488 3.68 -28.72 -13.06
N ILE A 489 2.67 -29.54 -13.34
CA ILE A 489 2.45 -30.84 -12.70
C ILE A 489 2.87 -31.91 -13.71
N THR A 490 3.82 -32.76 -13.33
CA THR A 490 4.32 -33.85 -14.17
C THR A 490 3.72 -35.17 -13.71
N ARG A 491 3.16 -35.91 -14.66
CA ARG A 491 2.48 -37.20 -14.45
C ARG A 491 3.12 -38.29 -15.30
N GLN A 492 3.22 -39.49 -14.74
CA GLN A 492 3.55 -40.72 -15.47
C GLN A 492 2.25 -41.37 -15.94
N THR A 493 1.98 -41.36 -17.24
CA THR A 493 0.85 -42.05 -17.86
C THR A 493 1.34 -43.28 -18.62
N GLU A 494 0.41 -44.08 -19.15
CA GLU A 494 0.73 -45.22 -20.03
C GLU A 494 1.45 -44.78 -21.31
N ASP A 495 1.16 -43.58 -21.80
CA ASP A 495 1.75 -42.97 -23.00
C ASP A 495 3.07 -42.21 -22.71
N GLY A 496 3.56 -42.22 -21.47
CA GLY A 496 4.79 -41.56 -21.05
C GLY A 496 4.57 -40.38 -20.11
N LEU A 497 5.45 -39.37 -20.18
CA LEU A 497 5.35 -38.19 -19.31
C LEU A 497 4.33 -37.20 -19.88
N GLN A 498 3.34 -36.85 -19.05
CA GLN A 498 2.37 -35.79 -19.34
C GLN A 498 2.65 -34.59 -18.41
N HIS A 499 2.61 -33.38 -18.98
CA HIS A 499 2.68 -32.14 -18.21
C HIS A 499 1.32 -31.46 -18.21
N ILE A 500 0.79 -31.13 -17.03
CA ILE A 500 -0.32 -30.18 -16.89
C ILE A 500 0.31 -28.85 -16.49
N THR A 501 0.24 -27.86 -17.38
CA THR A 501 0.87 -26.55 -17.18
C THR A 501 -0.18 -25.48 -16.99
N GLN A 502 -0.04 -24.69 -15.93
CA GLN A 502 -0.82 -23.48 -15.67
C GLN A 502 0.05 -22.24 -15.85
N LEU A 503 -0.49 -21.24 -16.55
CA LEU A 503 0.11 -19.93 -16.81
C LEU A 503 -0.85 -18.83 -16.37
N GLY A 504 -0.40 -17.92 -15.50
CA GLY A 504 -1.20 -16.85 -14.93
C GLY A 504 -0.70 -15.44 -15.23
N THR A 505 -1.61 -14.47 -15.31
CA THR A 505 -1.25 -13.04 -15.30
C THR A 505 -1.11 -12.47 -13.89
N GLY A 506 -1.82 -13.07 -12.93
CA GLY A 506 -1.90 -12.65 -11.52
C GLY A 506 -1.19 -13.61 -10.56
N ASN A 507 -0.94 -13.15 -9.33
CA ASN A 507 -0.33 -13.96 -8.27
C ASN A 507 -1.29 -15.01 -7.72
N TYR A 508 -0.74 -16.06 -7.09
CA TYR A 508 -1.47 -17.11 -6.42
C TYR A 508 -1.99 -16.71 -5.03
N ASN A 509 -2.72 -15.60 -4.93
CA ASN A 509 -3.27 -15.10 -3.66
C ASN A 509 -4.81 -15.07 -3.73
N GLU A 510 -5.42 -15.92 -2.91
CA GLU A 510 -6.87 -16.17 -2.85
C GLU A 510 -7.70 -14.93 -2.48
N LYS A 511 -7.11 -13.99 -1.73
CA LYS A 511 -7.76 -12.72 -1.37
C LYS A 511 -7.74 -11.76 -2.55
N THR A 512 -6.57 -11.56 -3.17
CA THR A 512 -6.43 -10.63 -4.30
C THR A 512 -7.12 -11.15 -5.56
N ALA A 513 -7.25 -12.47 -5.75
CA ALA A 513 -7.99 -13.06 -6.86
C ALA A 513 -9.48 -12.67 -6.87
N LYS A 514 -10.04 -12.18 -5.75
CA LYS A 514 -11.41 -11.64 -5.67
C LYS A 514 -11.51 -10.16 -6.06
N LEU A 515 -10.37 -9.49 -6.24
CA LEU A 515 -10.29 -8.04 -6.49
C LEU A 515 -9.63 -7.73 -7.84
N TYR A 516 -8.61 -8.49 -8.22
CA TYR A 516 -7.84 -8.27 -9.44
C TYR A 516 -8.40 -9.06 -10.62
N THR A 517 -8.32 -8.43 -11.79
CA THR A 517 -8.70 -9.04 -13.06
C THR A 517 -7.52 -9.77 -13.66
N ASP A 518 -7.54 -11.09 -13.64
CA ASP A 518 -6.42 -11.92 -14.06
C ASP A 518 -6.88 -13.16 -14.80
N PHE A 519 -6.02 -13.68 -15.68
CA PHE A 519 -6.24 -14.94 -16.37
C PHE A 519 -5.38 -16.05 -15.77
N SER A 520 -5.91 -17.28 -15.79
CA SER A 520 -5.20 -18.51 -15.48
C SER A 520 -5.52 -19.55 -16.55
N PHE A 521 -4.56 -19.82 -17.42
CA PHE A 521 -4.67 -20.76 -18.52
C PHE A 521 -4.05 -22.10 -18.13
N ILE A 522 -4.76 -23.20 -18.31
CA ILE A 522 -4.35 -24.56 -17.96
C ILE A 522 -4.42 -25.43 -19.21
N THR A 523 -3.32 -26.12 -19.54
CA THR A 523 -3.20 -26.94 -20.76
C THR A 523 -2.35 -28.17 -20.52
N THR A 524 -2.55 -29.19 -21.36
CA THR A 524 -1.72 -30.39 -21.46
C THR A 524 -0.86 -30.42 -22.74
N ASP A 525 -0.73 -29.28 -23.44
CA ASP A 525 0.15 -29.17 -24.62
C ASP A 525 1.60 -29.50 -24.24
N ALA A 526 2.14 -30.55 -24.86
CA ALA A 526 3.47 -31.07 -24.56
C ALA A 526 4.60 -30.05 -24.79
N ARG A 527 4.45 -29.11 -25.73
CA ARG A 527 5.46 -28.07 -26.03
C ARG A 527 5.50 -27.02 -24.93
N ILE A 528 4.33 -26.57 -24.47
CA ILE A 528 4.21 -25.66 -23.32
C ILE A 528 4.74 -26.35 -22.05
N GLY A 529 4.43 -27.64 -21.86
CA GLY A 529 4.95 -28.44 -20.77
C GLY A 529 6.47 -28.57 -20.77
N ALA A 530 7.07 -28.83 -21.94
CA ALA A 530 8.52 -28.90 -22.10
C ALA A 530 9.18 -27.55 -21.78
N ASP A 531 8.68 -26.45 -22.36
CA ASP A 531 9.18 -25.10 -22.09
C ASP A 531 9.08 -24.75 -20.59
N ALA A 532 8.00 -25.14 -19.93
CA ALA A 532 7.82 -24.90 -18.50
C ALA A 532 8.81 -25.70 -17.65
N ALA A 533 9.06 -26.97 -18.00
CA ALA A 533 10.07 -27.79 -17.34
C ALA A 533 11.48 -27.18 -17.52
N ASP A 534 11.80 -26.70 -18.72
CA ASP A 534 13.05 -26.01 -19.02
C ASP A 534 13.15 -24.67 -18.30
N PHE A 535 12.05 -23.94 -18.15
CA PHE A 535 12.00 -22.72 -17.34
C PHE A 535 12.45 -23.00 -15.90
N PHE A 536 11.85 -23.99 -15.23
CA PHE A 536 12.24 -24.32 -13.85
C PHE A 536 13.67 -24.86 -13.75
N ARG A 537 14.12 -25.65 -14.74
CA ARG A 537 15.51 -26.13 -14.83
C ARG A 537 16.49 -24.96 -14.92
N ASN A 538 16.21 -23.99 -15.78
CA ASN A 538 17.02 -22.79 -15.96
C ASN A 538 17.03 -21.92 -14.70
N MET A 539 15.90 -21.79 -13.99
CA MET A 539 15.87 -21.10 -12.70
C MET A 539 16.74 -21.79 -11.64
N ALA A 540 16.68 -23.13 -11.55
CA ALA A 540 17.50 -23.89 -10.61
C ALA A 540 19.01 -23.81 -10.92
N LEU A 541 19.38 -23.63 -12.19
CA LEU A 541 20.77 -23.53 -12.65
C LEU A 541 21.27 -22.08 -12.75
N GLU A 542 20.46 -21.10 -12.36
CA GLU A 542 20.73 -19.67 -12.59
C GLU A 542 21.14 -19.33 -14.04
N ASN A 543 20.50 -20.00 -15.01
CA ASN A 543 20.76 -19.82 -16.42
C ASN A 543 19.66 -19.00 -17.13
N THR A 544 20.05 -18.08 -18.01
CA THR A 544 19.12 -17.43 -18.95
C THR A 544 19.16 -18.14 -20.29
N SER A 545 17.99 -18.49 -20.85
CA SER A 545 17.87 -19.16 -22.15
C SER A 545 16.93 -18.39 -23.09
N ASP A 546 17.17 -18.49 -24.39
CA ASP A 546 16.24 -18.12 -25.47
C ASP A 546 15.73 -19.34 -26.24
N ASP A 547 16.13 -20.54 -25.82
CA ASP A 547 15.69 -21.83 -26.37
C ASP A 547 14.38 -22.27 -25.71
N TYR A 548 13.30 -21.58 -26.06
CA TYR A 548 11.92 -21.96 -25.72
C TYR A 548 11.09 -22.02 -27.00
N SER A 549 10.23 -23.03 -27.12
CA SER A 549 9.48 -23.29 -28.35
C SER A 549 8.26 -22.38 -28.52
N ILE A 550 7.51 -22.16 -27.43
CA ILE A 550 6.23 -21.44 -27.38
C ILE A 550 6.31 -20.26 -26.40
N LEU A 551 6.83 -20.47 -25.19
CA LEU A 551 6.89 -19.46 -24.15
C LEU A 551 7.92 -18.36 -24.49
N TRP A 552 7.56 -17.10 -24.23
CA TRP A 552 8.51 -15.99 -24.33
C TRP A 552 8.99 -15.62 -22.95
N VAL A 553 10.23 -15.96 -22.64
CA VAL A 553 10.83 -15.73 -21.32
C VAL A 553 11.73 -14.48 -21.35
N ALA A 554 11.51 -13.58 -20.39
CA ALA A 554 12.40 -12.43 -20.18
C ALA A 554 13.70 -12.88 -19.48
N PRO A 555 14.84 -12.22 -19.73
CA PRO A 555 15.00 -10.98 -20.50
C PRO A 555 15.26 -11.17 -22.00
N LEU A 556 15.48 -12.40 -22.47
CA LEU A 556 16.02 -12.64 -23.81
C LEU A 556 14.95 -12.61 -24.91
N MET A 557 13.74 -13.13 -24.68
CA MET A 557 12.76 -13.32 -25.76
C MET A 557 11.66 -12.26 -25.86
N ILE A 558 11.07 -11.83 -24.73
CA ILE A 558 9.84 -10.99 -24.75
C ILE A 558 10.03 -9.73 -25.61
N LYS A 559 11.11 -8.96 -25.37
CA LYS A 559 11.37 -7.72 -26.12
C LYS A 559 11.57 -8.01 -27.61
N GLN A 560 12.41 -9.00 -27.93
CA GLN A 560 12.75 -9.34 -29.31
C GLN A 560 11.51 -9.78 -30.10
N ASN A 561 10.68 -10.63 -29.49
CA ASN A 561 9.46 -11.14 -30.12
C ASN A 561 8.39 -10.07 -30.29
N ILE A 562 8.21 -9.15 -29.32
CA ILE A 562 7.30 -8.00 -29.50
C ILE A 562 7.76 -7.13 -30.66
N MET A 563 9.06 -6.79 -30.74
CA MET A 563 9.59 -5.97 -31.83
C MET A 563 9.39 -6.64 -33.19
N ARG A 564 9.72 -7.94 -33.29
CA ARG A 564 9.48 -8.73 -34.51
C ARG A 564 8.00 -8.72 -34.92
N LYS A 565 7.08 -8.88 -33.97
CA LYS A 565 5.63 -8.84 -34.24
C LYS A 565 5.16 -7.46 -34.71
N ILE A 566 5.75 -6.39 -34.17
CA ILE A 566 5.50 -5.02 -34.66
C ILE A 566 5.98 -4.87 -36.11
N ASP A 567 7.19 -5.35 -36.43
CA ASP A 567 7.73 -5.30 -37.78
C ASP A 567 6.89 -6.10 -38.78
N GLU A 568 6.37 -7.27 -38.37
CA GLU A 568 5.40 -8.05 -39.15
C GLU A 568 4.13 -7.23 -39.46
N GLN A 569 3.57 -6.51 -38.48
CA GLN A 569 2.40 -5.65 -38.72
C GLN A 569 2.72 -4.46 -39.62
N ILE A 570 3.91 -3.87 -39.50
CA ILE A 570 4.38 -2.79 -40.38
C ILE A 570 4.49 -3.30 -41.83
N ALA A 571 5.01 -4.52 -42.04
CA ALA A 571 5.10 -5.11 -43.36
C ALA A 571 3.72 -5.37 -43.98
N LEU A 572 2.75 -5.86 -43.20
CA LEU A 572 1.35 -6.02 -43.63
C LEU A 572 0.74 -4.68 -44.04
N ALA A 573 0.94 -3.63 -43.23
CA ALA A 573 0.45 -2.28 -43.53
C ALA A 573 1.02 -1.75 -44.86
N LYS A 574 2.35 -1.88 -45.07
CA LYS A 574 3.03 -1.48 -46.32
C LYS A 574 2.52 -2.25 -47.54
N ALA A 575 2.07 -3.49 -47.35
CA ALA A 575 1.49 -4.33 -48.39
C ALA A 575 -0.02 -4.09 -48.61
N GLY A 576 -0.64 -3.13 -47.92
CA GLY A 576 -2.07 -2.86 -48.01
C GLY A 576 -2.95 -3.97 -47.44
N LYS A 577 -2.41 -4.82 -46.56
CA LYS A 577 -3.13 -5.93 -45.92
C LYS A 577 -3.72 -5.49 -44.56
N PRO A 578 -4.76 -6.18 -44.05
CA PRO A 578 -5.21 -5.98 -42.69
C PRO A 578 -4.07 -6.16 -41.69
N CYS A 579 -3.89 -5.17 -40.81
CA CYS A 579 -2.83 -5.14 -39.80
C CYS A 579 -3.37 -4.49 -38.52
N GLY A 580 -2.83 -4.87 -37.37
CA GLY A 580 -3.23 -4.26 -36.10
C GLY A 580 -2.40 -4.76 -34.93
N LEU A 581 -2.29 -3.92 -33.90
CA LEU A 581 -1.66 -4.24 -32.63
C LEU A 581 -2.64 -3.92 -31.51
N PHE A 582 -2.78 -4.83 -30.55
CA PHE A 582 -3.58 -4.64 -29.35
C PHE A 582 -2.75 -5.01 -28.13
N PHE A 583 -2.59 -4.05 -27.21
CA PHE A 583 -1.87 -4.24 -25.95
C PHE A 583 -2.80 -3.88 -24.80
N LYS A 584 -2.97 -4.80 -23.86
CA LYS A 584 -3.54 -4.54 -22.53
C LYS A 584 -2.42 -4.71 -21.51
N THR A 585 -1.93 -3.60 -20.98
CA THR A 585 -0.93 -3.57 -19.91
C THR A 585 -1.51 -2.91 -18.66
N ASN A 586 -0.74 -2.89 -17.58
CA ASN A 586 -1.03 -2.13 -16.36
C ASN A 586 -0.34 -0.77 -16.36
#